data_AF-A0A2S3QR72-F1
#
_entry.id   AF-A0A2S3QR72-F1
#
_cell.length_a   1.000
_cell.length_b   1.000
_cell.length_c   1.000
_cell.angle_alpha   90.00
_cell.angle_beta   90.00
_cell.angle_gamma   90.00
#
_symmetry.space_group_name_H-M   'P 1'
#
loop_
_entity.id
_entity.type
_entity.pdbx_description
1 polymer ?
#
loop_
_entity_poly.entity_id
_entity_poly.type
_entity_poly.pdbx_seq_one_letter_code
_entity_poly.pdbx_strand_id
1 'polypeptide(L)'
;MIDIDEQFRVVIADLQAGKRPNCTYTKEDFSVFKLRFQELNREENWDALIPLLCLLDNTITLDHIIYPEIMDCLALCHDPEVLTLCLGVARKQIIDEFHKRGERLPFDFLEALEKLIGHQDPEVFEWTLRLIESLGSQSIYFKKAVLEAKPGFFARFNQHKKACVEIIELLERRWK
;
A
#
# COMPACT_ATOMS: atom_id res chain seq x y z
N MET A 1 -14.88 3.38 -22.13
CA MET A 1 -13.60 3.48 -21.41
C MET A 1 -13.88 4.27 -20.16
N ILE A 2 -13.48 3.77 -18.99
CA ILE A 2 -13.71 4.45 -17.72
C ILE A 2 -13.00 5.81 -17.69
N ASP A 3 -13.68 6.82 -17.16
CA ASP A 3 -13.10 8.15 -16.92
C ASP A 3 -12.62 8.21 -15.46
N ILE A 4 -11.31 8.22 -15.26
CA ILE A 4 -10.69 8.17 -13.93
C ILE A 4 -11.05 9.41 -13.11
N ASP A 5 -11.09 10.59 -13.72
CA ASP A 5 -11.35 11.84 -13.00
C ASP A 5 -12.80 11.92 -12.55
N GLU A 6 -13.74 11.48 -13.39
CA GLU A 6 -15.15 11.42 -13.01
C GLU A 6 -15.38 10.39 -11.90
N GLN A 7 -14.79 9.20 -12.01
CA GLN A 7 -14.89 8.20 -10.96
C GLN A 7 -14.27 8.68 -9.64
N PHE A 8 -13.14 9.39 -9.72
CA PHE A 8 -12.48 9.94 -8.55
C PHE A 8 -13.38 10.96 -7.85
N ARG A 9 -14.04 11.85 -8.60
CA ARG A 9 -15.03 12.80 -8.04
C ARG A 9 -16.17 12.07 -7.29
N VAL A 10 -16.68 10.98 -7.85
CA VAL A 10 -17.73 10.17 -7.20
C VAL A 10 -17.23 9.56 -5.89
N VAL A 11 -16.04 8.95 -5.90
CA VAL A 11 -15.41 8.35 -4.72
C VAL A 11 -15.19 9.39 -3.62
N ILE A 12 -14.66 10.56 -3.96
CA ILE A 12 -14.46 11.66 -3.00
C ILE A 12 -15.78 12.14 -2.41
N ALA A 13 -16.83 12.28 -3.21
CA ALA A 13 -18.15 12.69 -2.72
C ALA A 13 -18.72 11.70 -1.70
N ASP A 14 -18.55 10.39 -1.94
CA ASP A 14 -18.99 9.36 -1.00
C ASP A 14 -18.18 9.39 0.31
N LEU A 15 -16.85 9.52 0.22
CA LEU A 15 -15.98 9.62 1.39
C LEU A 15 -16.32 10.86 2.25
N GLN A 16 -16.56 12.00 1.62
CA GLN A 16 -17.00 13.24 2.29
C GLN A 16 -18.37 13.09 2.97
N ALA A 17 -19.25 12.25 2.41
CA ALA A 17 -20.52 11.89 3.01
C ALA A 17 -20.41 10.81 4.11
N GLY A 18 -19.19 10.37 4.46
CA GLY A 18 -18.93 9.32 5.45
C GLY A 18 -19.33 7.91 4.97
N LYS A 19 -19.50 7.73 3.65
CA LYS A 19 -19.84 6.44 3.03
C LYS A 19 -18.57 5.72 2.59
N ARG A 20 -18.64 4.39 2.56
CA ARG A 20 -17.61 3.55 1.95
C ARG A 20 -17.96 3.32 0.48
N PRO A 21 -17.14 3.78 -0.48
CA PRO A 21 -17.48 3.72 -1.92
C PRO A 21 -17.62 2.30 -2.46
N ASN A 22 -16.81 1.34 -1.99
CA ASN A 22 -16.83 -0.08 -2.41
C ASN A 22 -16.93 -0.26 -3.93
N CYS A 23 -16.08 0.44 -4.67
CA CYS A 23 -16.16 0.48 -6.13
C CYS A 23 -15.95 -0.91 -6.73
N THR A 24 -16.63 -1.18 -7.84
CA THR A 24 -16.46 -2.43 -8.60
C THR A 24 -16.08 -2.05 -10.04
N TYR A 25 -15.01 -2.66 -10.53
CA TYR A 25 -14.46 -2.40 -11.86
C TYR A 25 -14.36 -3.69 -12.68
N THR A 26 -14.44 -3.59 -14.00
CA THR A 26 -14.27 -4.72 -14.92
C THR A 26 -12.79 -4.97 -15.24
N LYS A 27 -12.49 -6.05 -15.99
CA LYS A 27 -11.12 -6.32 -16.47
C LYS A 27 -10.64 -5.27 -17.48
N GLU A 28 -11.56 -4.73 -18.27
CA GLU A 28 -11.29 -3.64 -19.21
C GLU A 28 -10.93 -2.36 -18.46
N ASP A 29 -11.63 -2.05 -17.36
CA ASP A 29 -11.31 -0.90 -16.50
C ASP A 29 -9.90 -1.04 -15.89
N PHE A 30 -9.55 -2.22 -15.39
CA PHE A 30 -8.19 -2.49 -14.89
C PHE A 30 -7.12 -2.38 -15.97
N SER A 31 -7.45 -2.69 -17.23
CA SER A 31 -6.52 -2.47 -18.35
C SER A 31 -6.28 -0.97 -18.59
N VAL A 32 -7.31 -0.13 -18.42
CA VAL A 32 -7.18 1.34 -18.49
C VAL A 32 -6.35 1.84 -17.31
N PHE A 33 -6.63 1.38 -16.09
CA PHE A 33 -5.88 1.73 -14.89
C PHE A 33 -4.41 1.39 -15.02
N LYS A 34 -4.09 0.18 -15.49
CA LYS A 34 -2.72 -0.25 -15.74
C LYS A 34 -1.99 0.69 -16.69
N LEU A 35 -2.57 0.97 -17.85
CA LEU A 35 -1.93 1.82 -18.85
C LEU A 35 -1.69 3.23 -18.32
N ARG A 36 -2.66 3.79 -17.58
CA ARG A 36 -2.52 5.11 -16.97
C ARG A 36 -1.46 5.12 -15.87
N PHE A 37 -1.43 4.11 -15.00
CA PHE A 37 -0.41 3.99 -13.96
C PHE A 37 0.99 3.88 -14.60
N GLN A 38 1.15 3.02 -15.60
CA GLN A 38 2.41 2.85 -16.31
C GLN A 38 2.90 4.13 -17.00
N GLU A 39 2.00 4.91 -17.60
CA GLU A 39 2.31 6.23 -18.15
C GLU A 39 2.81 7.19 -17.06
N LEU A 40 2.06 7.32 -15.95
CA LEU A 40 2.40 8.22 -14.85
C LEU A 40 3.71 7.85 -14.14
N ASN A 41 4.00 6.55 -13.97
CA ASN A 41 5.28 6.10 -13.43
C ASN A 41 6.45 6.49 -14.34
N ARG A 42 6.29 6.36 -15.66
CA ARG A 42 7.34 6.74 -16.63
C ARG A 42 7.60 8.24 -16.68
N GLU A 43 6.56 9.02 -16.45
CA GLU A 43 6.63 10.48 -16.37
C GLU A 43 7.06 11.00 -14.99
N GLU A 44 7.16 10.10 -13.99
CA GLU A 44 7.34 10.43 -12.57
C GLU A 44 6.32 11.47 -12.07
N ASN A 45 5.10 11.42 -12.61
CA ASN A 45 4.03 12.36 -12.31
C ASN A 45 3.18 11.85 -11.13
N TRP A 46 3.78 11.91 -9.94
CA TRP A 46 3.24 11.33 -8.72
C TRP A 46 1.92 11.97 -8.26
N ASP A 47 1.77 13.29 -8.42
CA ASP A 47 0.53 14.00 -8.06
C ASP A 47 -0.66 13.52 -8.89
N ALA A 48 -0.46 13.32 -10.19
CA ALA A 48 -1.50 12.84 -11.10
C ALA A 48 -1.84 11.36 -10.89
N LEU A 49 -1.07 10.64 -10.07
CA LEU A 49 -1.33 9.25 -9.70
C LEU A 49 -2.33 9.11 -8.55
N ILE A 50 -2.47 10.15 -7.71
CA ILE A 50 -3.35 10.15 -6.53
C ILE A 50 -4.80 9.76 -6.87
N PRO A 51 -5.46 10.30 -7.92
CA PRO A 51 -6.82 9.90 -8.27
C PRO A 51 -6.93 8.40 -8.50
N LEU A 52 -5.97 7.82 -9.23
CA LEU A 52 -5.96 6.40 -9.55
C LEU A 52 -5.72 5.53 -8.30
N LEU A 53 -4.79 5.92 -7.44
CA LEU A 53 -4.55 5.20 -6.17
C LEU A 53 -5.79 5.25 -5.27
N CYS A 54 -6.50 6.37 -5.24
CA CYS A 54 -7.75 6.49 -4.47
C CYS A 54 -8.82 5.51 -4.97
N LEU A 55 -8.99 5.36 -6.28
CA LEU A 55 -9.93 4.38 -6.85
C LEU A 55 -9.51 2.95 -6.48
N LEU A 56 -8.23 2.62 -6.63
CA LEU A 56 -7.68 1.30 -6.34
C LEU A 56 -7.67 0.96 -4.84
N ASP A 57 -7.60 1.96 -3.95
CA ASP A 57 -7.73 1.77 -2.51
C ASP A 57 -9.19 1.63 -2.07
N ASN A 58 -10.16 2.12 -2.86
CA ASN A 58 -11.59 2.06 -2.52
C ASN A 58 -12.38 1.00 -3.30
N THR A 59 -11.73 0.25 -4.20
CA THR A 59 -12.33 -0.88 -4.91
C THR A 59 -12.46 -2.13 -4.02
N ILE A 60 -13.43 -2.98 -4.35
CA ILE A 60 -13.55 -4.37 -3.89
C ILE A 60 -13.16 -5.37 -4.98
N THR A 61 -12.97 -4.92 -6.23
CA THR A 61 -12.42 -5.76 -7.30
C THR A 61 -10.91 -5.91 -7.09
N LEU A 62 -10.45 -7.15 -7.07
CA LEU A 62 -9.03 -7.49 -7.00
C LEU A 62 -8.53 -7.95 -8.37
N ASP A 63 -7.38 -7.42 -8.80
CA ASP A 63 -6.73 -7.82 -10.04
C ASP A 63 -5.20 -7.65 -9.97
N HIS A 64 -4.47 -8.73 -10.24
CA HIS A 64 -3.00 -8.72 -10.22
C HIS A 64 -2.37 -8.04 -11.45
N ILE A 65 -3.15 -7.62 -12.45
CA ILE A 65 -2.60 -7.06 -13.70
C ILE A 65 -1.77 -5.78 -13.50
N ILE A 66 -2.05 -5.05 -12.41
CA ILE A 66 -1.38 -3.80 -12.00
C ILE A 66 -0.21 -4.02 -11.03
N TYR A 67 0.14 -5.28 -10.73
CA TYR A 67 1.26 -5.61 -9.84
C TYR A 67 2.57 -4.93 -10.26
N PRO A 68 3.01 -4.97 -11.53
CA PRO A 68 4.25 -4.32 -11.94
C PRO A 68 4.25 -2.81 -11.66
N GLU A 69 3.13 -2.15 -11.90
CA GLU A 69 3.02 -0.70 -11.73
C GLU A 69 3.04 -0.28 -10.26
N ILE A 70 2.49 -1.10 -9.36
CA ILE A 70 2.63 -0.92 -7.91
C ILE A 70 4.09 -1.11 -7.50
N MET A 71 4.76 -2.15 -7.98
CA MET A 71 6.17 -2.41 -7.67
C MET A 71 7.09 -1.28 -8.13
N ASP A 72 6.86 -0.75 -9.34
CA ASP A 72 7.58 0.41 -9.86
C ASP A 72 7.36 1.65 -8.99
N CYS A 73 6.12 1.90 -8.56
CA CYS A 73 5.80 3.03 -7.68
C CYS A 73 6.51 2.92 -6.33
N LEU A 74 6.52 1.73 -5.70
CA LEU A 74 7.22 1.51 -4.43
C LEU A 74 8.74 1.66 -4.56
N ALA A 75 9.30 1.43 -5.75
CA ALA A 75 10.73 1.52 -6.00
C ALA A 75 11.21 2.94 -6.38
N LEU A 76 10.37 3.71 -7.10
CA LEU A 76 10.76 4.98 -7.72
C LEU A 76 10.19 6.22 -7.00
N CYS A 77 9.05 6.09 -6.33
CA CYS A 77 8.41 7.23 -5.68
C CYS A 77 9.11 7.57 -4.35
N HIS A 78 9.32 8.86 -4.11
CA HIS A 78 9.86 9.38 -2.85
C HIS A 78 8.88 10.31 -2.11
N ASP A 79 7.71 10.55 -2.68
CA ASP A 79 6.68 11.36 -2.05
C ASP A 79 5.96 10.53 -0.96
N PRO A 80 5.95 10.97 0.32
CA PRO A 80 5.37 10.20 1.41
C PRO A 80 3.86 9.97 1.30
N GLU A 81 3.11 10.92 0.74
CA GLU A 81 1.66 10.81 0.59
C GLU A 81 1.34 9.75 -0.48
N VAL A 82 2.00 9.83 -1.63
CA VAL A 82 1.82 8.87 -2.72
C VAL A 82 2.30 7.47 -2.31
N LEU A 83 3.42 7.35 -1.60
CA LEU A 83 3.88 6.07 -1.07
C LEU A 83 2.89 5.45 -0.09
N THR A 84 2.32 6.26 0.82
CA THR A 84 1.29 5.81 1.77
C THR A 84 0.06 5.27 1.05
N LEU A 85 -0.44 6.01 0.05
CA LEU A 85 -1.57 5.57 -0.78
C LEU A 85 -1.23 4.30 -1.57
N CYS A 86 -0.02 4.22 -2.13
CA CYS A 86 0.45 3.05 -2.86
C CYS A 86 0.54 1.80 -1.97
N LEU A 87 0.99 1.94 -0.71
CA LEU A 87 0.97 0.87 0.28
C LEU A 87 -0.47 0.42 0.59
N GLY A 88 -1.42 1.36 0.69
CA GLY A 88 -2.85 1.04 0.80
C GLY A 88 -3.36 0.18 -0.37
N VAL A 89 -3.04 0.60 -1.60
CA VAL A 89 -3.36 -0.15 -2.82
C VAL A 89 -2.69 -1.53 -2.83
N ALA A 90 -1.41 -1.63 -2.46
CA ALA A 90 -0.65 -2.88 -2.43
C ALA A 90 -1.28 -3.92 -1.48
N ARG A 91 -1.84 -3.48 -0.34
CA ARG A 91 -2.58 -4.37 0.55
C ARG A 91 -3.71 -5.09 -0.18
N LYS A 92 -4.53 -4.37 -0.96
CA LYS A 92 -5.65 -4.99 -1.68
C LYS A 92 -5.19 -5.78 -2.89
N GLN A 93 -4.43 -5.12 -3.76
CA GLN A 93 -4.16 -5.61 -5.11
C GLN A 93 -3.04 -6.66 -5.15
N ILE A 94 -2.22 -6.73 -4.09
CA ILE A 94 -1.18 -7.74 -3.94
C ILE A 94 -1.55 -8.69 -2.81
N ILE A 95 -1.66 -8.21 -1.56
CA ILE A 95 -1.81 -9.10 -0.40
C ILE A 95 -3.15 -9.85 -0.43
N ASP A 96 -4.26 -9.14 -0.52
CA ASP A 96 -5.59 -9.77 -0.50
C ASP A 96 -5.82 -10.66 -1.74
N GLU A 97 -5.33 -10.26 -2.91
CA GLU A 97 -5.47 -11.06 -4.15
C GLU A 97 -4.66 -12.36 -4.09
N PHE A 98 -3.41 -12.34 -3.60
CA PHE A 98 -2.62 -13.56 -3.43
C PHE A 98 -3.21 -14.48 -2.36
N HIS A 99 -3.65 -13.92 -1.22
CA HIS A 99 -4.32 -14.69 -0.18
C HIS A 99 -5.62 -15.33 -0.68
N LYS A 100 -6.43 -14.60 -1.46
CA LYS A 100 -7.65 -15.14 -2.08
C LYS A 100 -7.35 -16.33 -3.00
N ARG A 101 -6.19 -16.33 -3.65
CA ARG A 101 -5.72 -17.43 -4.50
C ARG A 101 -5.02 -18.55 -3.72
N GLY A 102 -4.81 -18.40 -2.41
CA GLY A 102 -4.06 -19.35 -1.59
C GLY A 102 -2.56 -19.40 -1.94
N GLU A 103 -2.05 -18.34 -2.57
CA GLU A 103 -0.67 -18.24 -3.04
C GLU A 103 0.19 -17.49 -2.01
N ARG A 104 1.48 -17.82 -1.99
CA ARG A 104 2.46 -17.04 -1.22
C ARG A 104 2.79 -15.76 -1.95
N LEU A 105 3.10 -14.72 -1.19
CA LEU A 105 3.54 -13.47 -1.77
C LEU A 105 4.88 -13.59 -2.49
N PRO A 106 5.04 -12.92 -3.66
CA PRO A 106 6.29 -12.89 -4.41
C PRO A 106 7.45 -12.34 -3.58
N PHE A 107 8.66 -12.83 -3.83
CA PHE A 107 9.84 -12.46 -3.05
C PHE A 107 10.27 -11.01 -3.30
N ASP A 108 10.17 -10.53 -4.54
CA ASP A 108 10.41 -9.15 -4.95
C ASP A 108 9.50 -8.16 -4.20
N PHE A 109 8.23 -8.52 -3.96
CA PHE A 109 7.35 -7.72 -3.10
C PHE A 109 7.86 -7.64 -1.66
N LEU A 110 8.36 -8.75 -1.11
CA LEU A 110 8.93 -8.76 0.24
C LEU A 110 10.19 -7.87 0.30
N GLU A 111 11.07 -7.96 -0.69
CA GLU A 111 12.26 -7.08 -0.76
C GLU A 111 11.89 -5.60 -0.89
N ALA A 112 10.83 -5.27 -1.64
CA ALA A 112 10.35 -3.89 -1.74
C ALA A 112 9.84 -3.36 -0.40
N LEU A 113 9.08 -4.17 0.36
CA LEU A 113 8.65 -3.79 1.70
C LEU A 113 9.82 -3.65 2.68
N GLU A 114 10.84 -4.52 2.59
CA GLU A 114 12.00 -4.46 3.48
C GLU A 114 12.76 -3.14 3.34
N LYS A 115 12.86 -2.60 2.11
CA LYS A 115 13.49 -1.30 1.84
C LYS A 115 12.77 -0.11 2.46
N LEU A 116 11.48 -0.24 2.76
CA LEU A 116 10.67 0.81 3.40
C LEU A 116 10.66 0.69 4.94
N ILE A 117 11.28 -0.34 5.51
CA ILE A 117 11.42 -0.47 6.97
C ILE A 117 12.36 0.62 7.49
N GLY A 118 11.90 1.38 8.48
CA GLY A 118 12.66 2.50 9.04
C GLY A 118 12.68 3.73 8.14
N HIS A 119 11.71 3.87 7.22
CA HIS A 119 11.56 5.06 6.39
C HIS A 119 11.55 6.35 7.24
N GLN A 120 12.12 7.43 6.68
CA GLN A 120 12.28 8.70 7.41
C GLN A 120 10.94 9.33 7.76
N ASP A 121 9.98 9.24 6.84
CA ASP A 121 8.60 9.59 7.09
C ASP A 121 7.93 8.54 8.00
N PRO A 122 7.44 8.92 9.20
CA PRO A 122 6.83 7.99 10.13
C PRO A 122 5.54 7.34 9.64
N GLU A 123 4.76 8.02 8.81
CA GLU A 123 3.50 7.50 8.29
C GLU A 123 3.80 6.39 7.28
N VAL A 124 4.74 6.61 6.35
CA VAL A 124 5.20 5.56 5.42
C VAL A 124 5.67 4.33 6.19
N PHE A 125 6.50 4.51 7.23
CA PHE A 125 6.97 3.39 8.04
C PHE A 125 5.83 2.68 8.77
N GLU A 126 4.86 3.41 9.31
CA GLU A 126 3.67 2.82 9.93
C GLU A 126 2.91 1.95 8.92
N TRP A 127 2.64 2.47 7.72
CA TRP A 127 1.91 1.74 6.69
C TRP A 127 2.69 0.50 6.21
N THR A 128 4.01 0.58 6.06
CA THR A 128 4.86 -0.58 5.79
C THR A 128 4.70 -1.65 6.87
N LEU A 129 4.72 -1.27 8.15
CA LEU A 129 4.52 -2.21 9.26
C LEU A 129 3.11 -2.82 9.27
N ARG A 130 2.07 -2.04 8.95
CA ARG A 130 0.69 -2.56 8.82
C ARG A 130 0.59 -3.60 7.71
N LEU A 131 1.25 -3.37 6.58
CA LEU A 131 1.32 -4.35 5.50
C LEU A 131 2.05 -5.61 5.96
N ILE A 132 3.22 -5.48 6.61
CA ILE A 132 3.99 -6.61 7.15
C ILE A 132 3.14 -7.45 8.12
N GLU A 133 2.35 -6.80 8.99
CA GLU A 133 1.44 -7.49 9.89
C GLU A 133 0.39 -8.33 9.15
N SER A 134 -0.13 -7.82 8.03
CA SER A 134 -1.13 -8.51 7.23
C SER A 134 -0.61 -9.73 6.46
N LEU A 135 0.72 -9.92 6.33
CA LEU A 135 1.33 -11.06 5.64
C LEU A 135 1.22 -12.39 6.41
N GLY A 136 0.67 -12.38 7.62
CA GLY A 136 0.54 -13.57 8.45
C GLY A 136 1.90 -14.20 8.78
N SER A 137 2.10 -15.46 8.40
CA SER A 137 3.34 -16.19 8.69
C SER A 137 4.55 -15.71 7.89
N GLN A 138 4.36 -15.14 6.69
CA GLN A 138 5.46 -14.59 5.89
C GLN A 138 6.08 -13.34 6.53
N SER A 139 5.40 -12.70 7.48
CA SER A 139 5.94 -11.56 8.24
C SER A 139 7.26 -11.87 8.96
N ILE A 140 7.52 -13.16 9.28
CA ILE A 140 8.76 -13.59 9.95
C ILE A 140 10.03 -13.23 9.16
N TYR A 141 9.92 -13.11 7.83
CA TYR A 141 11.01 -12.68 6.96
C TYR A 141 11.62 -11.35 7.43
N PHE A 142 10.78 -10.42 7.87
CA PHE A 142 11.19 -9.07 8.26
C PHE A 142 11.68 -8.94 9.71
N LYS A 143 11.72 -10.05 10.47
CA LYS A 143 11.95 -10.02 11.92
C LYS A 143 13.19 -9.22 12.30
N LYS A 144 14.30 -9.42 11.58
CA LYS A 144 15.55 -8.71 11.88
C LYS A 144 15.41 -7.21 11.59
N ALA A 145 15.05 -6.84 10.36
CA ALA A 145 14.94 -5.46 9.92
C ALA A 145 13.95 -4.65 10.78
N VAL A 146 12.79 -5.22 11.11
CA VAL A 146 11.76 -4.56 11.94
C VAL A 146 12.27 -4.26 13.36
N LEU A 147 12.99 -5.19 13.97
CA LEU A 147 13.51 -5.01 15.33
C LEU A 147 14.64 -3.98 15.38
N GLU A 148 15.49 -3.97 14.36
CA GLU A 148 16.57 -2.98 14.21
C GLU A 148 16.01 -1.57 13.97
N ALA A 149 14.87 -1.45 13.28
CA ALA A 149 14.21 -0.18 12.99
C ALA A 149 13.23 0.31 14.07
N LYS A 150 13.15 -0.36 15.23
CA LYS A 150 12.19 0.01 16.29
C LYS A 150 12.41 1.46 16.76
N PRO A 151 11.39 2.33 16.71
CA PRO A 151 11.54 3.70 17.17
C PRO A 151 11.97 3.78 18.63
N GLY A 152 12.87 4.72 18.93
CA GLY A 152 13.39 4.95 20.28
C GLY A 152 12.36 5.51 21.27
N PHE A 153 12.77 5.65 22.54
CA PHE A 153 11.92 6.02 23.67
C PHE A 153 11.07 7.31 23.49
N PHE A 154 11.54 8.26 22.68
CA PHE A 154 10.84 9.51 22.38
C PHE A 154 9.68 9.36 21.34
N ALA A 155 9.39 8.15 20.86
CA ALA A 155 8.31 7.88 19.91
C ALA A 155 6.91 8.32 20.40
N ARG A 156 6.72 8.54 21.70
CA ARG A 156 5.44 8.93 22.30
C ARG A 156 4.90 10.31 21.86
N PHE A 157 5.76 11.17 21.29
CA PHE A 157 5.39 12.52 20.86
C PHE A 157 4.91 12.60 19.40
N ASN A 158 4.96 11.50 18.64
CA ASN A 158 4.45 11.41 17.29
C ASN A 158 3.51 10.19 17.18
N GLN A 159 2.29 10.42 16.69
CA GLN A 159 1.25 9.38 16.65
C GLN A 159 1.67 8.17 15.79
N HIS A 160 2.28 8.41 14.64
CA HIS A 160 2.75 7.34 13.76
C HIS A 160 3.90 6.56 14.37
N LYS A 161 4.89 7.23 14.97
CA LYS A 161 5.99 6.54 15.68
C LYS A 161 5.48 5.69 16.84
N LYS A 162 4.46 6.17 17.56
CA LYS A 162 3.78 5.39 18.60
C LYS A 162 3.10 4.15 18.00
N ALA A 163 2.34 4.30 16.90
CA ALA A 163 1.71 3.20 16.19
C ALA A 163 2.74 2.17 15.70
N CYS A 164 3.88 2.61 15.15
CA CYS A 164 4.98 1.72 14.78
C CYS A 164 5.44 0.85 15.96
N VAL A 165 5.65 1.44 17.14
CA VAL A 165 6.05 0.68 18.35
C VAL A 165 4.99 -0.37 18.70
N GLU A 166 3.71 0.00 18.69
CA GLU A 166 2.60 -0.92 19.02
C GLU A 166 2.51 -2.09 18.02
N ILE A 167 2.70 -1.83 16.72
CA ILE A 167 2.69 -2.87 15.68
C ILE A 167 3.91 -3.78 15.84
N ILE A 168 5.10 -3.23 16.09
CA ILE A 168 6.32 -4.01 16.31
C ILE A 168 6.17 -4.93 17.53
N GLU A 169 5.60 -4.44 18.63
CA GLU A 169 5.34 -5.26 19.83
C GLU A 169 4.29 -6.36 19.58
N LEU A 170 3.34 -6.15 18.67
CA LEU A 170 2.41 -7.18 18.22
C LEU A 170 3.13 -8.25 17.38
N LEU A 171 3.97 -7.84 16.43
CA LEU A 171 4.77 -8.74 15.60
C LEU A 171 5.75 -9.57 16.44
N GLU A 172 6.43 -8.93 17.41
CA GLU A 172 7.33 -9.58 18.37
C GLU A 172 6.65 -10.71 19.13
N ARG A 173 5.38 -10.54 19.50
CA ARG A 173 4.59 -11.58 20.18
C ARG A 173 4.20 -12.72 19.24
N ARG A 174 3.96 -12.43 17.95
CA ARG A 174 3.59 -13.43 16.94
C ARG A 174 4.76 -14.30 16.49
N TRP A 175 5.99 -13.77 16.55
CA TRP A 175 7.21 -14.49 16.13
C TRP A 175 7.91 -15.29 17.23
N LYS A 176 7.32 -15.37 18.42
CA LYS A 176 7.75 -16.22 19.52
C LYS A 176 7.11 -17.59 19.39
#